data_AF-A0A485KYY7-F1
#
_entry.id   AF-A0A485KYY7-F1
#
_cell.length_a   1.000
_cell.length_b   1.000
_cell.length_c   1.000
_cell.angle_alpha   90.00
_cell.angle_beta   90.00
_cell.angle_gamma   90.00
#
_symmetry.space_group_name_H-M   'P 1'
#
loop_
_entity.id
_entity.type
_entity.pdbx_description
1 polymer ?
#
loop_
_entity_poly.entity_id
_entity_poly.type
_entity_poly.pdbx_seq_one_letter_code
_entity_poly.pdbx_strand_id
1 'polypeptide(L)'
;MSPEELTFTLVLLALYVVPATFVVLRRLFADPKACLTKFFVLHFLVLLISYVFVWQLIHAIQTSDMIAFDPYEILSVPEYATKKTIKKAYRALSQRLHPDKSSDPLATSKFAKVAKAYEALTDPVGIANYKKFGHPDGASFTLVDFKAMSGTTGLTIIAAVYGVMILLGIVMALFGGDRYKPEMNPETVQKIMANWHDKMTMFDVLVNVVTGVKQPLEEKASGDCCGGGGSLYEMDDEMKAFLVAMETHQCISAIEHRDIGRLEQDHIQRDVIALYYYFNQAKAKAADVTVPCVLPKRMKDIVFQMPYLLDVFVELSIKVAAEKRSDATTLVNALRLYSALAQASLTVDAAAIAAQRARFSESAKTPAMSLDEATLTVDGEDDIYPRDWVTLHVKATRAHVPAGARAPLALTAYDKTDKGYLYRKEHLWVVAKDVSTHVLLGCWKVEDAADSHQVEDALGFWAPQTTGEYKVDVRVLSTTYVDTETSQTVAMNVVKAPPQASSSSIFEEVDDE
;
A
#
# COMPACT_ATOMS: atom_id res chain seq x y z
N MET A 1 -2.65 -31.06 -33.49
CA MET A 1 -3.21 -29.70 -33.48
C MET A 1 -3.25 -29.25 -34.92
N SER A 2 -4.41 -28.81 -35.42
CA SER A 2 -4.49 -28.29 -36.78
C SER A 2 -3.62 -27.02 -36.92
N PRO A 3 -3.14 -26.67 -38.11
CA PRO A 3 -2.37 -25.43 -38.31
C PRO A 3 -3.13 -24.17 -37.82
N GLU A 4 -4.45 -24.18 -37.96
CA GLU A 4 -5.35 -23.13 -37.46
C GLU A 4 -5.36 -23.07 -35.93
N GLU A 5 -5.42 -24.21 -35.23
CA GLU A 5 -5.32 -24.26 -33.77
C GLU A 5 -3.95 -23.79 -33.24
N LEU A 6 -2.86 -24.10 -33.96
CA LEU A 6 -1.50 -23.67 -33.59
C LEU A 6 -1.34 -22.14 -33.69
N THR A 7 -1.81 -21.56 -34.79
CA THR A 7 -1.76 -20.09 -34.99
C THR A 7 -2.63 -19.35 -33.97
N PHE A 8 -3.82 -19.87 -33.65
CA PHE A 8 -4.67 -19.31 -32.61
C PHE A 8 -4.03 -19.36 -31.22
N THR A 9 -3.42 -20.49 -30.85
CA THR A 9 -2.73 -20.65 -29.57
C THR A 9 -1.52 -19.72 -29.46
N LEU A 10 -0.80 -19.51 -30.56
CA LEU A 10 0.30 -18.55 -30.62
C LEU A 10 -0.18 -17.11 -30.37
N VAL A 11 -1.30 -16.70 -30.97
CA VAL A 11 -1.89 -15.36 -30.77
C VAL A 11 -2.33 -15.17 -29.31
N LEU A 12 -2.99 -16.16 -28.72
CA LEU A 12 -3.39 -16.09 -27.31
C LEU A 12 -2.19 -15.99 -26.36
N LEU A 13 -1.12 -16.75 -26.63
CA LEU A 13 0.09 -16.70 -25.82
C LEU A 13 0.82 -15.34 -25.99
N ALA A 14 0.81 -14.77 -27.19
CA ALA A 14 1.40 -13.45 -27.47
C ALA A 14 0.68 -12.31 -26.71
N LEU A 15 -0.65 -12.39 -26.55
CA LEU A 15 -1.43 -11.42 -25.76
C LEU A 15 -1.00 -11.38 -24.27
N TYR A 16 -0.41 -12.46 -23.75
CA TYR A 16 0.16 -12.50 -22.40
C TYR A 16 1.64 -12.10 -22.38
N VAL A 17 2.46 -12.69 -23.25
CA VAL A 17 3.92 -12.51 -23.24
C VAL A 17 4.30 -11.04 -23.49
N VAL A 18 3.65 -10.36 -24.43
CA VAL A 18 4.00 -8.98 -24.81
C VAL A 18 3.77 -8.00 -23.65
N PRO A 19 2.57 -7.89 -23.03
CA PRO A 19 2.39 -7.01 -21.86
C PRO A 19 3.25 -7.40 -20.66
N ALA A 20 3.42 -8.71 -20.39
CA ALA A 20 4.22 -9.18 -19.26
C ALA A 20 5.70 -8.76 -19.38
N THR A 21 6.26 -8.80 -20.59
CA THR A 21 7.64 -8.33 -20.82
C THR A 21 7.81 -6.86 -20.53
N PHE A 22 6.83 -6.03 -20.89
CA PHE A 22 6.86 -4.59 -20.62
C PHE A 22 6.82 -4.30 -19.12
N VAL A 23 6.00 -5.03 -18.35
CA VAL A 23 5.93 -4.90 -16.88
C VAL A 23 7.25 -5.31 -16.23
N VAL A 24 7.86 -6.42 -16.67
CA VAL A 24 9.15 -6.90 -16.16
C VAL A 24 10.26 -5.89 -16.48
N LEU A 25 10.33 -5.38 -17.72
CA LEU A 25 11.31 -4.37 -18.12
C LEU A 25 11.14 -3.07 -17.33
N ARG A 26 9.91 -2.56 -17.21
CA ARG A 26 9.63 -1.36 -16.40
C ARG A 26 10.10 -1.53 -14.95
N ARG A 27 9.83 -2.69 -14.34
CA ARG A 27 10.27 -2.97 -12.96
C ARG A 27 11.79 -3.12 -12.84
N LEU A 28 12.45 -3.74 -13.82
CA LEU A 28 13.89 -3.89 -13.86
C LEU A 28 14.61 -2.52 -13.91
N PHE A 29 14.08 -1.58 -14.69
CA PHE A 29 14.66 -0.25 -14.85
C PHE A 29 14.25 0.74 -13.75
N ALA A 30 13.05 0.61 -13.19
CA ALA A 30 12.57 1.52 -12.14
C ALA A 30 13.10 1.15 -10.74
N ASP A 31 13.06 -0.15 -10.36
CA ASP A 31 13.34 -0.60 -8.99
C ASP A 31 14.08 -1.94 -8.95
N PRO A 32 15.42 -1.96 -9.09
CA PRO A 32 16.20 -3.20 -9.13
C PRO A 32 16.10 -4.03 -7.84
N LYS A 33 15.77 -3.43 -6.70
CA LYS A 33 15.59 -4.14 -5.41
C LYS A 33 14.26 -4.91 -5.34
N ALA A 34 13.22 -4.48 -6.07
CA ALA A 34 11.93 -5.15 -6.10
C ALA A 34 11.95 -6.46 -6.93
N CYS A 35 13.01 -6.67 -7.71
CA CYS A 35 13.22 -7.85 -8.54
C CYS A 35 13.56 -9.12 -7.73
N LEU A 36 13.85 -9.00 -6.42
CA LEU A 36 14.08 -10.15 -5.53
C LEU A 36 12.83 -10.63 -4.77
N THR A 37 11.67 -10.02 -5.02
CA THR A 37 10.43 -10.47 -4.39
C THR A 37 10.01 -11.84 -4.92
N LYS A 38 9.53 -12.74 -4.05
CA LYS A 38 9.12 -14.11 -4.41
C LYS A 38 8.11 -14.11 -5.58
N PHE A 39 7.20 -13.14 -5.61
CA PHE A 39 6.22 -12.96 -6.67
C PHE A 39 6.85 -12.55 -8.01
N PHE A 40 7.87 -11.70 -7.99
CA PHE A 40 8.58 -11.30 -9.22
C PHE A 40 9.39 -12.47 -9.79
N VAL A 41 10.09 -13.23 -8.95
CA VAL A 41 10.84 -14.42 -9.39
C VAL A 41 9.92 -15.45 -10.02
N LEU A 42 8.76 -15.71 -9.41
CA LEU A 42 7.74 -16.60 -9.98
C LEU A 42 7.23 -16.09 -11.32
N HIS A 43 6.88 -14.80 -11.42
CA HIS A 43 6.40 -14.19 -12.66
C HIS A 43 7.45 -14.25 -13.78
N PHE A 44 8.72 -14.00 -13.45
CA PHE A 44 9.84 -14.08 -14.38
C PHE A 44 10.06 -15.52 -14.90
N LEU A 45 9.95 -16.53 -14.03
CA LEU A 45 10.04 -17.94 -14.43
C LEU A 45 8.89 -18.36 -15.35
N VAL A 46 7.65 -17.95 -15.04
CA VAL A 46 6.48 -18.21 -15.90
C VAL A 46 6.65 -17.55 -17.27
N LEU A 47 7.20 -16.34 -17.32
CA LEU A 47 7.48 -15.65 -18.58
C LEU A 47 8.53 -16.39 -19.41
N LEU A 48 9.62 -16.86 -18.79
CA LEU A 48 10.66 -17.68 -19.44
C LEU A 48 10.07 -18.96 -20.05
N ILE A 49 9.24 -19.68 -19.29
CA ILE A 49 8.57 -20.89 -19.77
C ILE A 49 7.65 -20.55 -20.95
N SER A 50 6.91 -19.44 -20.87
CA SER A 50 6.02 -18.98 -21.93
C SER A 50 6.78 -18.69 -23.24
N TYR A 51 7.99 -18.14 -23.17
CA TYR A 51 8.84 -17.94 -24.35
C TYR A 51 9.29 -19.26 -24.99
N VAL A 52 9.58 -20.29 -24.20
CA VAL A 52 9.90 -21.63 -24.72
C VAL A 52 8.70 -22.21 -25.48
N PHE A 53 7.49 -22.04 -24.95
CA PHE A 53 6.26 -22.47 -25.64
C PHE A 53 6.00 -21.70 -26.93
N VAL A 54 6.21 -20.38 -26.96
CA VAL A 54 6.13 -19.57 -28.19
C VAL A 54 7.09 -20.12 -29.24
N TRP A 55 8.34 -20.39 -28.86
CA TRP A 55 9.35 -20.92 -29.77
C TRP A 55 8.96 -22.31 -30.32
N GLN A 56 8.46 -23.20 -29.47
CA GLN A 56 7.96 -24.52 -29.89
C GLN A 56 6.77 -24.41 -30.85
N LEU A 57 5.83 -23.50 -30.60
CA LEU A 57 4.68 -23.27 -31.47
C LEU A 57 5.09 -22.71 -32.84
N ILE A 58 6.02 -21.76 -32.88
CA ILE A 58 6.55 -21.22 -34.15
C ILE A 58 7.22 -22.33 -34.96
N HIS A 59 8.02 -23.18 -34.31
CA HIS A 59 8.67 -24.31 -34.96
C HIS A 59 7.65 -25.34 -35.48
N ALA A 60 6.58 -25.60 -34.73
CA ALA A 60 5.49 -26.48 -35.14
C ALA A 60 4.69 -25.92 -36.34
N ILE A 61 4.50 -24.60 -36.42
CA ILE A 61 3.84 -23.94 -37.56
C ILE A 61 4.72 -24.03 -38.81
N GLN A 62 6.03 -23.79 -38.68
CA GLN A 62 6.97 -23.86 -39.81
C GLN A 62 7.12 -25.26 -40.40
N THR A 63 6.90 -26.30 -39.58
CA THR A 63 6.94 -27.70 -40.01
C THR A 63 5.59 -28.23 -40.47
N SER A 64 4.51 -27.46 -40.30
CA SER A 64 3.19 -27.81 -40.81
C SER A 64 3.03 -27.31 -42.25
N ASP A 65 2.74 -28.22 -43.19
CA ASP A 65 2.45 -27.87 -44.58
C ASP A 65 1.14 -27.06 -44.64
N MET A 66 1.23 -25.73 -44.56
CA MET A 66 0.17 -24.83 -45.00
C MET A 66 0.11 -24.88 -46.53
N ILE A 67 -0.50 -25.93 -47.07
CA ILE A 67 -0.86 -25.99 -48.48
C ILE A 67 -1.91 -24.90 -48.69
N ALA A 68 -1.55 -23.84 -49.41
CA ALA A 68 -2.51 -22.86 -49.91
C ALA A 68 -3.68 -23.60 -50.59
N PHE A 69 -4.91 -23.24 -50.25
CA PHE A 69 -6.09 -23.98 -50.73
C PHE A 69 -6.24 -23.83 -52.25
N ASP A 70 -5.71 -24.78 -53.01
CA ASP A 70 -5.93 -24.88 -54.46
C ASP A 70 -6.97 -25.96 -54.76
N PRO A 71 -8.22 -25.58 -55.12
CA PRO A 71 -9.28 -26.54 -55.39
C PRO A 71 -9.02 -27.38 -56.66
N TYR A 72 -8.19 -26.91 -57.59
CA TYR A 72 -7.81 -27.66 -58.80
C TYR A 72 -6.80 -28.76 -58.47
N GLU A 73 -5.80 -28.45 -57.66
CA GLU A 73 -4.82 -29.42 -57.16
C GLU A 73 -5.49 -30.48 -56.26
N ILE A 74 -6.36 -30.06 -55.33
CA ILE A 74 -7.09 -30.95 -54.41
C ILE A 74 -7.98 -31.95 -55.16
N LEU A 75 -8.64 -31.50 -56.23
CA LEU A 75 -9.47 -32.39 -57.07
C LEU A 75 -8.66 -33.09 -58.18
N SER A 76 -7.37 -32.80 -58.30
CA SER A 76 -6.46 -33.29 -59.35
C SER A 76 -7.02 -33.08 -60.75
N VAL A 77 -7.54 -31.86 -61.01
CA VAL A 77 -8.09 -31.44 -62.30
C VAL A 77 -7.37 -30.19 -62.80
N PRO A 78 -7.22 -30.01 -64.13
CA PRO A 78 -6.60 -28.80 -64.66
C PRO A 78 -7.50 -27.57 -64.43
N GLU A 79 -6.90 -26.37 -64.38
CA GLU A 79 -7.61 -25.10 -64.16
C GLU A 79 -8.75 -24.84 -65.17
N TYR A 80 -8.60 -25.36 -66.40
CA TYR A 80 -9.60 -25.26 -67.48
C TYR A 80 -10.64 -26.40 -67.47
N ALA A 81 -10.73 -27.20 -66.40
CA ALA A 81 -11.64 -28.33 -66.32
C ALA A 81 -13.11 -27.88 -66.39
N THR A 82 -13.90 -28.54 -67.25
CA THR A 82 -15.35 -28.30 -67.31
C THR A 82 -16.05 -28.81 -66.04
N LYS A 83 -17.23 -28.24 -65.72
CA LYS A 83 -18.06 -28.68 -64.57
C LYS A 83 -18.34 -30.19 -64.57
N LYS A 84 -18.44 -30.82 -65.76
CA LYS A 84 -18.63 -32.27 -65.91
C LYS A 84 -17.40 -33.06 -65.45
N THR A 85 -16.19 -32.57 -65.75
CA THR A 85 -14.92 -33.15 -65.33
C THR A 85 -14.71 -33.01 -63.82
N ILE A 86 -14.99 -31.82 -63.26
CA ILE A 86 -14.94 -31.54 -61.82
C ILE A 86 -15.87 -32.48 -61.03
N LYS A 87 -17.11 -32.63 -61.49
CA LYS A 87 -18.09 -33.55 -60.87
C LYS A 87 -17.67 -35.02 -60.94
N LYS A 88 -16.97 -35.43 -62.01
CA LYS A 88 -16.44 -36.79 -62.16
C LYS A 88 -15.28 -37.03 -61.19
N ALA A 89 -14.36 -36.09 -61.08
CA ALA A 89 -13.22 -36.15 -60.17
C ALA A 89 -13.67 -36.20 -58.70
N TYR A 90 -14.60 -35.31 -58.31
CA TYR A 90 -15.20 -35.31 -56.98
C TYR A 90 -15.82 -36.68 -56.64
N ARG A 91 -16.65 -37.25 -57.52
CA ARG A 91 -17.26 -38.57 -57.28
C ARG A 91 -16.22 -39.68 -57.08
N ALA A 92 -15.14 -39.67 -57.84
CA ALA A 92 -14.07 -40.66 -57.71
C ALA A 92 -13.30 -40.52 -56.38
N LEU A 93 -12.99 -39.29 -55.96
CA LEU A 93 -12.30 -39.00 -54.70
C LEU A 93 -13.20 -39.23 -53.48
N SER A 94 -14.46 -38.81 -53.54
CA SER A 94 -15.45 -39.04 -52.47
C SER A 94 -15.69 -40.52 -52.18
N GLN A 95 -15.62 -41.38 -53.20
CA GLN A 95 -15.76 -42.84 -52.99
C GLN A 95 -14.52 -43.45 -52.33
N ARG A 96 -13.32 -42.93 -52.62
CA ARG A 96 -12.04 -43.39 -52.05
C ARG A 96 -11.80 -42.89 -50.63
N LEU A 97 -12.23 -41.67 -50.35
CA LEU A 97 -12.02 -40.97 -49.08
C LEU A 97 -13.27 -40.97 -48.19
N HIS A 98 -14.30 -41.75 -48.52
CA HIS A 98 -15.50 -41.84 -47.70
C HIS A 98 -15.14 -42.36 -46.30
N PRO A 99 -15.57 -41.71 -45.21
CA PRO A 99 -15.20 -42.09 -43.84
C PRO A 99 -15.58 -43.55 -43.51
N ASP A 100 -16.67 -44.04 -44.10
CA ASP A 100 -17.11 -45.44 -43.90
C ASP A 100 -16.36 -46.49 -44.75
N LYS A 101 -15.61 -46.08 -45.78
CA LYS A 101 -14.97 -47.02 -46.74
C LYS A 101 -13.46 -46.97 -46.73
N SER A 102 -12.86 -45.90 -46.20
CA SER A 102 -11.42 -45.71 -46.15
C SER A 102 -10.86 -46.12 -44.79
N SER A 103 -9.71 -46.80 -44.77
CA SER A 103 -8.99 -47.15 -43.54
C SER A 103 -8.01 -46.06 -43.09
N ASP A 104 -7.98 -44.91 -43.75
CA ASP A 104 -7.09 -43.79 -43.41
C ASP A 104 -7.66 -43.00 -42.22
N PRO A 105 -6.92 -42.82 -41.11
CA PRO A 105 -7.36 -42.01 -39.97
C PRO A 105 -7.62 -40.53 -40.33
N LEU A 106 -7.12 -40.06 -41.47
CA LEU A 106 -7.37 -38.70 -41.98
C LEU A 106 -8.48 -38.63 -43.04
N ALA A 107 -9.21 -39.73 -43.30
CA ALA A 107 -10.25 -39.79 -44.32
C ALA A 107 -11.32 -38.69 -44.16
N THR A 108 -11.79 -38.45 -42.93
CA THR A 108 -12.79 -37.40 -42.64
C THR A 108 -12.28 -35.99 -42.99
N SER A 109 -11.02 -35.67 -42.64
CA SER A 109 -10.41 -34.37 -42.93
C SER A 109 -10.17 -34.20 -44.44
N LYS A 110 -9.65 -35.24 -45.11
CA LYS A 110 -9.42 -35.23 -46.56
C LYS A 110 -10.73 -35.15 -47.35
N PHE A 111 -11.78 -35.84 -46.89
CA PHE A 111 -13.12 -35.76 -47.47
C PHE A 111 -13.71 -34.35 -47.36
N ALA A 112 -13.60 -33.72 -46.19
CA ALA A 112 -14.05 -32.34 -45.99
C ALA A 112 -13.32 -31.36 -46.92
N LYS A 113 -11.99 -31.52 -47.10
CA LYS A 113 -11.21 -30.71 -48.04
C LYS A 113 -11.65 -30.90 -49.49
N VAL A 114 -11.90 -32.14 -49.92
CA VAL A 114 -12.40 -32.46 -51.28
C VAL A 114 -13.81 -31.92 -51.52
N ALA A 115 -14.69 -31.96 -50.51
CA ALA A 115 -16.02 -31.38 -50.58
C ALA A 115 -15.95 -29.84 -50.73
N LYS A 116 -15.13 -29.17 -49.92
CA LYS A 116 -14.89 -27.72 -50.04
C LYS A 116 -14.31 -27.34 -51.39
N ALA A 117 -13.37 -28.12 -51.94
CA ALA A 117 -12.80 -27.87 -53.26
C ALA A 117 -13.83 -28.00 -54.39
N TYR A 118 -14.76 -28.97 -54.27
CA TYR A 118 -15.86 -29.10 -55.22
C TYR A 118 -16.83 -27.92 -55.13
N GLU A 119 -17.16 -27.45 -53.93
CA GLU A 119 -18.00 -26.28 -53.71
C GLU A 119 -17.36 -25.02 -54.31
N ALA A 120 -16.06 -24.80 -54.08
CA ALA A 120 -15.29 -23.68 -54.63
C ALA A 120 -15.34 -23.57 -56.16
N LEU A 121 -15.48 -24.69 -56.86
CA LEU A 121 -15.49 -24.74 -58.34
C LEU A 121 -16.88 -24.92 -58.96
N THR A 122 -17.93 -25.16 -58.15
CA THR A 122 -19.27 -25.43 -58.67
C THR A 122 -20.32 -24.43 -58.23
N ASP A 123 -20.22 -23.91 -57.00
CA ASP A 123 -21.15 -22.94 -56.47
C ASP A 123 -20.81 -21.51 -56.96
N PRO A 124 -21.77 -20.75 -57.52
CA PRO A 124 -21.51 -19.39 -57.98
C PRO A 124 -20.93 -18.46 -56.91
N VAL A 125 -21.30 -18.61 -55.63
CA VAL A 125 -20.76 -17.81 -54.53
C VAL A 125 -19.34 -18.26 -54.19
N GLY A 126 -19.12 -19.58 -54.06
CA GLY A 126 -17.80 -20.17 -53.84
C GLY A 126 -16.78 -19.81 -54.93
N ILE A 127 -17.19 -19.81 -56.20
CA ILE A 127 -16.34 -19.41 -57.34
C ILE A 127 -15.98 -17.92 -57.26
N ALA A 128 -16.95 -17.06 -56.96
CA ALA A 128 -16.72 -15.63 -56.84
C ALA A 128 -15.77 -15.30 -55.67
N ASN A 129 -15.96 -15.98 -54.54
CA ASN A 129 -15.12 -15.86 -53.36
C ASN A 129 -13.70 -16.35 -53.61
N TYR A 130 -13.53 -17.53 -54.21
CA TYR A 130 -12.22 -18.07 -54.55
C TYR A 130 -11.47 -17.14 -55.52
N LYS A 131 -12.14 -16.60 -56.55
CA LYS A 131 -11.52 -15.64 -57.48
C LYS A 131 -11.10 -14.32 -56.82
N LYS A 132 -11.80 -13.89 -55.79
CA LYS A 132 -11.57 -12.60 -55.13
C LYS A 132 -10.63 -12.70 -53.92
N PHE A 133 -10.63 -13.83 -53.21
CA PHE A 133 -9.97 -14.00 -51.92
C PHE A 133 -9.06 -15.25 -51.83
N GLY A 134 -9.01 -16.08 -52.86
CA GLY A 134 -8.22 -17.32 -52.86
C GLY A 134 -8.81 -18.46 -52.02
N HIS A 135 -10.02 -18.30 -51.46
CA HIS A 135 -10.71 -19.31 -50.64
C HIS A 135 -12.23 -19.27 -50.89
N PRO A 136 -12.95 -20.42 -50.90
CA PRO A 136 -14.40 -20.47 -51.13
C PRO A 136 -15.25 -19.73 -50.08
N ASP A 137 -14.74 -19.63 -48.85
CA ASP A 137 -15.45 -19.05 -47.71
C ASP A 137 -15.42 -17.50 -47.68
N GLY A 138 -14.75 -16.84 -48.64
CA GLY A 138 -14.70 -15.38 -48.76
C GLY A 138 -13.46 -14.74 -48.14
N ALA A 139 -13.52 -13.43 -47.83
CA ALA A 139 -12.44 -12.74 -47.13
C ALA A 139 -12.26 -13.38 -45.75
N SER A 140 -11.23 -14.21 -45.58
CA SER A 140 -10.80 -14.72 -44.29
C SER A 140 -10.18 -13.58 -43.48
N PHE A 141 -10.98 -12.58 -43.12
CA PHE A 141 -10.66 -11.77 -41.96
C PHE A 141 -10.70 -12.72 -40.78
N THR A 142 -9.64 -12.75 -39.99
CA THR A 142 -9.47 -13.58 -38.78
C THR A 142 -10.47 -13.18 -37.70
N LEU A 143 -11.77 -13.27 -37.99
CA LEU A 143 -12.82 -13.42 -37.00
C LEU A 143 -12.85 -14.90 -36.70
N VAL A 144 -12.24 -15.22 -35.56
CA VAL A 144 -12.19 -16.54 -34.94
C VAL A 144 -13.54 -17.25 -35.10
N ASP A 145 -13.58 -18.29 -35.95
CA ASP A 145 -14.78 -19.11 -36.13
C ASP A 145 -14.99 -19.97 -34.88
N PHE A 146 -15.86 -19.49 -33.99
CA PHE A 146 -16.21 -20.15 -32.73
C PHE A 146 -16.85 -21.53 -32.92
N LYS A 147 -17.29 -21.87 -34.14
CA LYS A 147 -17.95 -23.15 -34.43
C LYS A 147 -16.97 -24.32 -34.56
N ALA A 148 -15.70 -24.05 -34.87
CA ALA A 148 -14.62 -25.04 -34.78
C ALA A 148 -14.23 -25.38 -33.32
N MET A 149 -14.79 -24.66 -32.35
CA MET A 149 -14.46 -24.73 -30.93
C MET A 149 -15.30 -25.78 -30.14
N SER A 150 -16.00 -26.69 -30.81
CA SER A 150 -16.81 -27.74 -30.15
C SER A 150 -16.07 -29.07 -29.93
N GLY A 151 -14.77 -29.15 -30.26
CA GLY A 151 -13.97 -30.37 -30.16
C GLY A 151 -12.96 -30.36 -29.00
N THR A 152 -13.29 -31.09 -27.93
CA THR A 152 -12.40 -31.63 -26.88
C THR A 152 -11.57 -30.67 -25.99
N THR A 153 -12.13 -30.42 -24.80
CA THR A 153 -11.54 -30.32 -23.44
C THR A 153 -10.31 -29.44 -23.15
N GLY A 154 -9.28 -29.37 -23.98
CA GLY A 154 -8.05 -28.64 -23.64
C GLY A 154 -8.19 -27.12 -23.74
N LEU A 155 -8.84 -26.64 -24.80
CA LEU A 155 -8.94 -25.21 -25.10
C LEU A 155 -9.92 -24.48 -24.17
N THR A 156 -11.00 -25.13 -23.76
CA THR A 156 -11.96 -24.58 -22.79
C THR A 156 -11.34 -24.44 -21.41
N ILE A 157 -10.47 -25.38 -21.01
CA ILE A 157 -9.73 -25.30 -19.75
C ILE A 157 -8.72 -24.15 -19.80
N ILE A 158 -7.96 -24.00 -20.89
CA ILE A 158 -6.97 -22.92 -21.02
C ILE A 158 -7.67 -21.55 -21.06
N ALA A 159 -8.76 -21.39 -21.82
CA ALA A 159 -9.53 -20.16 -21.87
C ALA A 159 -10.20 -19.83 -20.52
N ALA A 160 -10.70 -20.84 -19.79
CA ALA A 160 -11.24 -20.65 -18.45
C ALA A 160 -10.16 -20.23 -17.45
N VAL A 161 -8.98 -20.85 -17.49
CA VAL A 161 -7.85 -20.50 -16.61
C VAL A 161 -7.36 -19.08 -16.90
N TYR A 162 -7.22 -18.70 -18.17
CA TYR A 162 -6.83 -17.34 -18.54
C TYR A 162 -7.92 -16.31 -18.23
N GLY A 163 -9.20 -16.65 -18.42
CA GLY A 163 -10.33 -15.81 -18.01
C GLY A 163 -10.33 -15.55 -16.50
N VAL A 164 -10.07 -16.58 -15.69
CA VAL A 164 -9.92 -16.46 -14.23
C VAL A 164 -8.69 -15.62 -13.86
N MET A 165 -7.56 -15.77 -14.55
CA MET A 165 -6.33 -15.00 -14.26
C MET A 165 -6.46 -13.52 -14.63
N ILE A 166 -7.15 -13.20 -15.74
CA ILE A 166 -7.44 -11.82 -16.13
C ILE A 166 -8.46 -11.20 -15.17
N LEU A 167 -9.51 -11.94 -14.80
CA LEU A 167 -10.48 -11.50 -13.81
C LEU A 167 -9.81 -11.27 -12.45
N LEU A 168 -8.92 -12.16 -12.02
CA LEU A 168 -8.13 -12.00 -10.79
C LEU A 168 -7.18 -10.80 -10.88
N GLY A 169 -6.57 -10.54 -12.04
CA GLY A 169 -5.75 -9.36 -12.29
C GLY A 169 -6.55 -8.05 -12.22
N ILE A 170 -7.77 -8.04 -12.78
CA ILE A 170 -8.69 -6.90 -12.72
C ILE A 170 -9.20 -6.70 -11.29
N VAL A 171 -9.57 -7.76 -10.57
CA VAL A 171 -9.96 -7.70 -9.15
C VAL A 171 -8.79 -7.20 -8.32
N MET A 172 -7.57 -7.70 -8.50
CA MET A 172 -6.38 -7.19 -7.80
C MET A 172 -6.01 -5.76 -8.20
N ALA A 173 -6.42 -5.26 -9.37
CA ALA A 173 -6.20 -3.87 -9.78
C ALA A 173 -7.29 -2.92 -9.27
N LEU A 174 -8.55 -3.36 -9.27
CA LEU A 174 -9.70 -2.58 -8.78
C LEU A 174 -9.78 -2.59 -7.24
N PHE A 175 -9.43 -3.70 -6.60
CA PHE A 175 -9.39 -3.87 -5.14
C PHE A 175 -7.96 -3.79 -4.57
N GLY A 176 -6.92 -3.66 -5.40
CA GLY A 176 -5.54 -3.36 -4.95
C GLY A 176 -5.31 -1.89 -4.63
N GLY A 177 -6.39 -1.16 -4.34
CA GLY A 177 -6.39 0.24 -3.93
C GLY A 177 -6.72 0.36 -2.45
N ASP A 178 -5.75 0.08 -1.60
CA ASP A 178 -5.26 1.03 -0.60
C ASP A 178 -3.95 0.45 -0.05
N ARG A 179 -2.90 1.26 0.05
CA ARG A 179 -1.65 0.84 0.68
C ARG A 179 -1.98 0.45 2.11
N TYR A 180 -2.01 -0.86 2.39
CA TYR A 180 -2.04 -1.49 3.71
C TYR A 180 -2.41 -0.51 4.83
N LYS A 181 -3.70 -0.20 5.00
CA LYS A 181 -4.19 0.21 6.31
C LYS A 181 -4.33 -1.09 7.08
N PRO A 182 -3.40 -1.45 7.98
CA PRO A 182 -3.62 -2.60 8.84
C PRO A 182 -4.94 -2.37 9.58
N GLU A 183 -5.95 -3.16 9.25
CA GLU A 183 -7.22 -3.12 9.97
C GLU A 183 -6.95 -3.65 11.38
N MET A 184 -6.79 -2.71 12.32
CA MET A 184 -6.68 -3.03 13.72
C MET A 184 -7.97 -3.69 14.19
N ASN A 185 -7.88 -4.68 15.07
CA ASN A 185 -9.06 -5.33 15.62
C ASN A 185 -10.00 -4.26 16.22
N PRO A 186 -11.27 -4.19 15.79
CA PRO A 186 -12.21 -3.17 16.25
C PRO A 186 -12.36 -3.12 17.78
N GLU A 187 -12.22 -4.26 18.47
CA GLU A 187 -12.24 -4.29 19.93
C GLU A 187 -11.07 -3.54 20.57
N THR A 188 -9.87 -3.63 19.98
CA THR A 188 -8.69 -2.89 20.46
C THR A 188 -8.90 -1.39 20.28
N VAL A 189 -9.41 -0.98 19.12
CA VAL A 189 -9.78 0.41 18.84
C VAL A 189 -10.82 0.91 19.85
N GLN A 190 -11.84 0.10 20.12
CA GLN A 190 -12.89 0.44 21.08
C GLN A 190 -12.33 0.62 22.49
N LYS A 191 -11.43 -0.26 22.96
CA LYS A 191 -10.79 -0.14 24.28
C LYS A 191 -9.94 1.12 24.40
N ILE A 192 -9.11 1.40 23.39
CA ILE A 192 -8.24 2.59 23.35
C ILE A 192 -9.10 3.86 23.40
N MET A 193 -10.20 3.89 22.65
CA MET A 193 -11.10 5.04 22.59
C MET A 193 -12.01 5.18 23.81
N ALA A 194 -12.29 4.08 24.52
CA ALA A 194 -13.10 4.12 25.75
C ALA A 194 -12.41 4.90 26.88
N ASN A 195 -11.07 4.87 26.94
CA ASN A 195 -10.28 5.56 27.95
C ASN A 195 -9.74 6.92 27.47
N TRP A 196 -10.13 7.38 26.28
CA TRP A 196 -9.65 8.62 25.70
C TRP A 196 -10.27 9.86 26.39
N HIS A 197 -9.46 10.89 26.64
CA HIS A 197 -9.93 12.20 27.12
C HIS A 197 -9.02 13.35 26.64
N ASP A 198 -9.50 14.60 26.79
CA ASP A 198 -8.89 15.80 26.15
C ASP A 198 -7.53 16.23 26.75
N LYS A 199 -7.19 15.75 27.94
CA LYS A 199 -6.00 16.19 28.72
C LYS A 199 -5.16 15.02 29.20
N MET A 200 -4.88 14.08 28.31
CA MET A 200 -3.99 12.95 28.60
C MET A 200 -2.55 13.44 28.64
N THR A 201 -1.83 13.05 29.70
CA THR A 201 -0.37 13.19 29.76
C THR A 201 0.29 12.18 28.84
N MET A 202 1.60 12.33 28.56
CA MET A 202 2.33 11.31 27.79
C MET A 202 2.26 9.93 28.46
N PHE A 203 2.22 9.87 29.79
CA PHE A 203 2.02 8.62 30.54
C PHE A 203 0.63 8.04 30.32
N ASP A 204 -0.42 8.85 30.41
CA ASP A 204 -1.80 8.38 30.19
C ASP A 204 -1.98 7.85 28.76
N VAL A 205 -1.41 8.54 27.76
CA VAL A 205 -1.40 8.07 26.36
C VAL A 205 -0.67 6.73 26.26
N LEU A 206 0.52 6.61 26.86
CA LEU A 206 1.31 5.39 26.85
C LEU A 206 0.55 4.21 27.47
N VAL A 207 -0.01 4.39 28.67
CA VAL A 207 -0.80 3.38 29.35
C VAL A 207 -2.02 3.00 28.51
N ASN A 208 -2.77 3.97 28.00
CA ASN A 208 -3.96 3.71 27.18
C ASN A 208 -3.62 2.88 25.93
N VAL A 209 -2.57 3.25 25.21
CA VAL A 209 -2.12 2.53 24.01
C VAL A 209 -1.70 1.09 24.34
N VAL A 210 -0.97 0.88 25.44
CA VAL A 210 -0.57 -0.46 25.90
C VAL A 210 -1.80 -1.28 26.32
N THR A 211 -2.78 -0.68 26.99
CA THR A 211 -4.02 -1.38 27.41
C THR A 211 -4.87 -1.88 26.23
N GLY A 212 -4.74 -1.24 25.07
CA GLY A 212 -5.44 -1.63 23.85
C GLY A 212 -4.99 -2.98 23.27
N VAL A 213 -3.78 -3.42 23.58
CA VAL A 213 -3.18 -4.61 22.96
C VAL A 213 -3.89 -5.87 23.47
N LYS A 214 -4.65 -6.53 22.58
CA LYS A 214 -5.53 -7.66 22.92
C LYS A 214 -4.78 -8.93 23.36
N GLN A 215 -3.54 -9.11 22.89
CA GLN A 215 -2.73 -10.25 23.26
C GLN A 215 -1.68 -9.79 24.26
N PRO A 216 -1.59 -10.37 25.47
CA PRO A 216 -0.34 -10.28 26.21
C PRO A 216 0.74 -10.79 25.25
N LEU A 217 1.68 -9.91 24.89
CA LEU A 217 2.80 -10.24 24.03
C LEU A 217 3.38 -11.58 24.48
N GLU A 218 3.28 -12.57 23.59
CA GLU A 218 3.26 -14.01 23.90
C GLU A 218 3.97 -14.36 25.22
N GLU A 219 3.15 -14.59 26.24
CA GLU A 219 3.55 -15.15 27.52
C GLU A 219 3.85 -16.64 27.32
N LYS A 220 4.96 -16.96 26.64
CA LYS A 220 5.68 -18.17 27.02
C LYS A 220 6.28 -17.84 28.37
N ALA A 221 5.59 -18.30 29.43
CA ALA A 221 6.19 -18.52 30.73
C ALA A 221 7.64 -18.94 30.51
N SER A 222 8.55 -18.19 31.11
CA SER A 222 9.99 -18.38 31.08
C SER A 222 10.36 -19.86 31.01
N GLY A 223 10.63 -20.34 29.80
CA GLY A 223 11.24 -21.64 29.58
C GLY A 223 12.74 -21.52 29.32
N ASP A 224 13.18 -20.48 28.62
CA ASP A 224 14.50 -20.53 27.95
C ASP A 224 15.43 -19.34 28.17
N CYS A 225 15.11 -18.37 29.02
CA CYS A 225 16.08 -17.29 29.31
C CYS A 225 17.10 -17.69 30.39
N CYS A 226 16.68 -18.50 31.38
CA CYS A 226 17.51 -18.88 32.54
C CYS A 226 17.42 -20.37 32.93
N GLY A 227 16.83 -21.25 32.12
CA GLY A 227 16.78 -22.70 32.42
C GLY A 227 16.01 -23.10 33.69
N GLY A 228 15.25 -22.17 34.29
CA GLY A 228 14.39 -22.43 35.43
C GLY A 228 12.94 -22.16 35.04
N GLY A 229 12.08 -23.16 35.18
CA GLY A 229 10.63 -23.03 35.05
C GLY A 229 10.05 -22.25 36.23
N GLY A 230 10.32 -20.94 36.26
CA GLY A 230 9.74 -20.04 37.25
C GLY A 230 8.25 -19.84 37.01
N SER A 231 7.47 -19.72 38.08
CA SER A 231 6.03 -19.47 37.97
C SER A 231 5.74 -18.01 37.61
N LEU A 232 4.57 -17.73 37.05
CA LEU A 232 4.14 -16.36 36.72
C LEU A 232 4.26 -15.39 37.91
N TYR A 233 3.99 -15.88 39.13
CA TYR A 233 4.09 -15.10 40.36
C TYR A 233 5.53 -14.66 40.70
N GLU A 234 6.52 -15.50 40.42
CA GLU A 234 7.93 -15.17 40.69
C GLU A 234 8.39 -14.02 39.78
N MET A 235 7.89 -14.00 38.54
CA MET A 235 8.15 -12.91 37.61
C MET A 235 7.55 -11.58 38.10
N ASP A 236 6.32 -11.59 38.62
CA ASP A 236 5.67 -10.37 39.09
C ASP A 236 6.40 -9.80 40.32
N ASP A 237 6.89 -10.65 41.21
CA ASP A 237 7.69 -10.23 42.37
C ASP A 237 9.06 -9.67 41.94
N GLU A 238 9.73 -10.31 40.98
CA GLU A 238 10.96 -9.79 40.37
C GLU A 238 10.75 -8.40 39.73
N MET A 239 9.63 -8.20 39.05
CA MET A 239 9.29 -6.93 38.39
C MET A 239 8.99 -5.82 39.41
N LYS A 240 8.27 -6.13 40.49
CA LYS A 240 8.02 -5.19 41.59
C LYS A 240 9.31 -4.83 42.31
N ALA A 241 10.17 -5.80 42.59
CA ALA A 241 11.49 -5.54 43.18
C ALA A 241 12.36 -4.65 42.27
N PHE A 242 12.33 -4.91 40.96
CA PHE A 242 13.00 -4.07 39.96
C PHE A 242 12.45 -2.63 39.95
N LEU A 243 11.12 -2.45 40.04
CA LEU A 243 10.51 -1.13 40.09
C LEU A 243 10.94 -0.32 41.33
N VAL A 244 11.02 -0.97 42.49
CA VAL A 244 11.57 -0.37 43.73
C VAL A 244 13.04 0.01 43.56
N ALA A 245 13.84 -0.83 42.91
CA ALA A 245 15.24 -0.53 42.62
C ALA A 245 15.37 0.71 41.70
N MET A 246 14.54 0.80 40.66
CA MET A 246 14.52 1.96 39.75
C MET A 246 14.20 3.27 40.47
N GLU A 247 13.27 3.27 41.43
CA GLU A 247 13.00 4.46 42.26
C GLU A 247 14.16 4.77 43.19
N THR A 248 14.71 3.76 43.87
CA THR A 248 15.82 3.91 44.84
C THR A 248 17.05 4.53 44.18
N HIS A 249 17.34 4.12 42.95
CA HIS A 249 18.44 4.65 42.14
C HIS A 249 18.08 5.93 41.36
N GLN A 250 16.94 6.57 41.63
CA GLN A 250 16.48 7.80 40.99
C GLN A 250 16.36 7.70 39.46
N CYS A 251 16.15 6.51 38.92
CA CYS A 251 15.91 6.30 37.50
C CYS A 251 14.48 6.71 37.12
N ILE A 252 13.52 6.54 38.04
CA ILE A 252 12.13 7.00 37.94
C ILE A 252 11.78 7.85 39.16
N SER A 253 10.74 8.67 39.02
CA SER A 253 10.16 9.43 40.13
C SER A 253 9.21 8.58 40.98
N ALA A 254 8.99 8.99 42.23
CA ALA A 254 8.01 8.38 43.13
C ALA A 254 6.57 8.42 42.58
N ILE A 255 6.26 9.44 41.76
CA ILE A 255 4.96 9.58 41.10
C ILE A 255 4.79 8.47 40.05
N GLU A 256 5.80 8.27 39.20
CA GLU A 256 5.77 7.22 38.17
C GLU A 256 5.70 5.83 38.79
N HIS A 257 6.48 5.55 39.84
CA HIS A 257 6.35 4.29 40.57
C HIS A 257 4.92 4.09 41.08
N ARG A 258 4.37 5.07 41.78
CA ARG A 258 3.00 4.98 42.30
C ARG A 258 1.97 4.76 41.19
N ASP A 259 2.11 5.44 40.06
CA ASP A 259 1.14 5.35 38.96
C ASP A 259 1.25 4.01 38.22
N ILE A 260 2.47 3.46 38.05
CA ILE A 260 2.67 2.07 37.57
C ILE A 260 2.12 1.05 38.57
N GLY A 261 2.30 1.29 39.87
CA GLY A 261 1.81 0.43 40.96
C GLY A 261 0.28 0.35 41.05
N ARG A 262 -0.44 1.34 40.50
CA ARG A 262 -1.91 1.39 40.48
C ARG A 262 -2.55 0.58 39.35
N LEU A 263 -1.76 0.11 38.38
CA LEU A 263 -2.29 -0.66 37.26
C LEU A 263 -2.81 -2.02 37.76
N GLU A 264 -4.11 -2.26 37.61
CA GLU A 264 -4.78 -3.48 38.08
C GLU A 264 -4.37 -4.74 37.30
N GLN A 265 -3.92 -4.57 36.05
CA GLN A 265 -3.60 -5.68 35.16
C GLN A 265 -2.10 -5.96 35.16
N ASP A 266 -1.70 -7.12 35.69
CA ASP A 266 -0.30 -7.49 35.88
C ASP A 266 0.51 -7.49 34.58
N HIS A 267 -0.08 -7.91 33.46
CA HIS A 267 0.60 -7.91 32.17
C HIS A 267 0.88 -6.49 31.67
N ILE A 268 -0.07 -5.56 31.81
CA ILE A 268 0.11 -4.15 31.45
C ILE A 268 1.18 -3.51 32.34
N GLN A 269 1.15 -3.80 33.65
CA GLN A 269 2.16 -3.30 34.57
C GLN A 269 3.57 -3.73 34.13
N ARG A 270 3.76 -5.01 33.78
CA ARG A 270 5.03 -5.53 33.25
C ARG A 270 5.44 -4.86 31.94
N ASP A 271 4.50 -4.60 31.03
CA ASP A 271 4.76 -3.90 29.77
C ASP A 271 5.19 -2.44 29.99
N VAL A 272 4.51 -1.74 30.89
CA VAL A 272 4.85 -0.36 31.25
C VAL A 272 6.21 -0.31 31.95
N ILE A 273 6.54 -1.24 32.85
CA ILE A 273 7.87 -1.35 33.46
C ILE A 273 8.95 -1.54 32.39
N ALA A 274 8.71 -2.38 31.37
CA ALA A 274 9.63 -2.59 30.27
C ALA A 274 9.86 -1.32 29.44
N LEU A 275 8.81 -0.54 29.19
CA LEU A 275 8.91 0.76 28.51
C LEU A 275 9.66 1.80 29.36
N TYR A 276 9.41 1.85 30.66
CA TYR A 276 10.11 2.76 31.56
C TYR A 276 11.59 2.42 31.69
N TYR A 277 11.93 1.13 31.70
CA TYR A 277 13.31 0.68 31.59
C TYR A 277 13.92 1.12 30.26
N TYR A 278 13.20 0.97 29.13
CA TYR A 278 13.65 1.42 27.82
C TYR A 278 14.03 2.91 27.80
N PHE A 279 13.19 3.77 28.36
CA PHE A 279 13.46 5.22 28.43
C PHE A 279 14.61 5.59 29.37
N ASN A 280 14.92 4.73 30.36
CA ASN A 280 15.91 5.02 31.40
C ASN A 280 17.12 4.07 31.39
N GLN A 281 17.38 3.36 30.28
CA GLN A 281 18.49 2.39 30.18
C GLN A 281 19.85 2.98 30.56
N ALA A 282 20.12 4.22 30.14
CA ALA A 282 21.39 4.88 30.44
C ALA A 282 21.56 5.13 31.95
N LYS A 283 20.50 5.55 32.63
CA LYS A 283 20.49 5.77 34.08
C LYS A 283 20.60 4.45 34.84
N ALA A 284 19.82 3.45 34.45
CA ALA A 284 19.84 2.12 35.06
C ALA A 284 21.24 1.47 34.95
N LYS A 285 21.89 1.61 33.79
CA LYS A 285 23.25 1.12 33.58
C LYS A 285 24.31 1.89 34.39
N ALA A 286 24.16 3.21 34.51
CA ALA A 286 25.07 4.02 35.32
C ALA A 286 24.94 3.72 36.82
N ALA A 287 23.75 3.32 37.26
CA ALA A 287 23.45 2.95 38.65
C ALA A 287 23.64 1.45 38.96
N ASP A 288 24.09 0.65 37.99
CA ASP A 288 24.31 -0.81 38.10
C ASP A 288 23.08 -1.58 38.62
N VAL A 289 21.89 -1.19 38.15
CA VAL A 289 20.63 -1.84 38.55
C VAL A 289 20.54 -3.24 37.92
N THR A 290 20.22 -4.25 38.73
CA THR A 290 20.00 -5.63 38.27
C THR A 290 18.72 -5.72 37.44
N VAL A 291 18.85 -6.12 36.17
CA VAL A 291 17.73 -6.19 35.22
C VAL A 291 17.20 -7.64 35.13
N PRO A 292 15.89 -7.86 35.32
CA PRO A 292 15.28 -9.18 35.12
C PRO A 292 15.48 -9.71 33.70
N CYS A 293 15.74 -11.01 33.56
CA CYS A 293 16.12 -11.62 32.28
C CYS A 293 15.03 -11.55 31.19
N VAL A 294 13.76 -11.51 31.59
CA VAL A 294 12.60 -11.44 30.67
C VAL A 294 12.42 -10.05 30.08
N LEU A 295 12.88 -9.01 30.80
CA LEU A 295 12.59 -7.62 30.49
C LEU A 295 13.12 -7.17 29.11
N PRO A 296 14.37 -7.49 28.69
CA PRO A 296 14.90 -7.04 27.40
C PRO A 296 14.13 -7.59 26.19
N LYS A 297 13.68 -8.85 26.25
CA LYS A 297 12.89 -9.46 25.18
C LYS A 297 11.52 -8.78 25.08
N ARG A 298 10.82 -8.66 26.22
CA ARG A 298 9.50 -8.04 26.31
C ARG A 298 9.53 -6.58 25.87
N MET A 299 10.53 -5.83 26.34
CA MET A 299 10.79 -4.46 25.91
C MET A 299 10.92 -4.36 24.39
N LYS A 300 11.67 -5.27 23.75
CA LYS A 300 11.78 -5.30 22.29
C LYS A 300 10.39 -5.44 21.68
N ASP A 301 9.65 -6.49 22.02
CA ASP A 301 8.37 -6.79 21.37
C ASP A 301 7.37 -5.63 21.48
N ILE A 302 7.27 -4.99 22.65
CA ILE A 302 6.39 -3.82 22.87
C ILE A 302 6.83 -2.66 21.99
N VAL A 303 8.11 -2.31 22.08
CA VAL A 303 8.61 -1.08 21.48
C VAL A 303 8.53 -1.13 19.95
N PHE A 304 8.64 -2.33 19.36
CA PHE A 304 8.42 -2.54 17.92
C PHE A 304 6.95 -2.41 17.48
N GLN A 305 5.99 -2.63 18.38
CA GLN A 305 4.55 -2.48 18.10
C GLN A 305 4.04 -1.06 18.38
N MET A 306 4.58 -0.38 19.39
CA MET A 306 4.06 0.89 19.92
C MET A 306 3.78 1.96 18.86
N PRO A 307 4.71 2.26 17.92
CA PRO A 307 4.47 3.33 16.98
C PRO A 307 3.28 3.08 16.04
N TYR A 308 3.01 1.82 15.70
CA TYR A 308 1.82 1.47 14.92
C TYR A 308 0.54 1.73 15.70
N LEU A 309 0.49 1.31 16.97
CA LEU A 309 -0.65 1.55 17.85
C LEU A 309 -0.88 3.07 18.06
N LEU A 310 0.21 3.83 18.13
CA LEU A 310 0.17 5.27 18.31
C LEU A 310 -0.34 5.99 17.04
N ASP A 311 -0.16 5.43 15.85
CA ASP A 311 -0.61 6.04 14.57
C ASP A 311 -2.12 5.97 14.51
N VAL A 312 -2.64 4.78 14.85
CA VAL A 312 -4.09 4.56 15.00
C VAL A 312 -4.67 5.45 16.11
N PHE A 313 -3.98 5.56 17.26
CA PHE A 313 -4.42 6.45 18.34
C PHE A 313 -4.51 7.91 17.89
N VAL A 314 -3.48 8.41 17.20
CA VAL A 314 -3.42 9.79 16.70
C VAL A 314 -4.51 10.04 15.66
N GLU A 315 -4.66 9.17 14.65
CA GLU A 315 -5.69 9.32 13.61
C GLU A 315 -7.10 9.36 14.19
N LEU A 316 -7.40 8.47 15.15
CA LEU A 316 -8.69 8.44 15.81
C LEU A 316 -8.87 9.64 16.77
N SER A 317 -7.81 10.04 17.47
CA SER A 317 -7.84 11.24 18.33
C SER A 317 -8.14 12.50 17.53
N ILE A 318 -7.62 12.62 16.30
CA ILE A 318 -7.93 13.75 15.41
C ILE A 318 -9.42 13.78 15.07
N LYS A 319 -10.00 12.63 14.69
CA LYS A 319 -11.44 12.52 14.39
C LYS A 319 -12.30 12.91 15.59
N VAL A 320 -12.01 12.34 16.75
CA VAL A 320 -12.75 12.62 17.99
C VAL A 320 -12.59 14.08 18.42
N ALA A 321 -11.39 14.63 18.33
CA ALA A 321 -11.11 16.02 18.71
C ALA A 321 -11.78 17.02 17.75
N ALA A 322 -11.83 16.72 16.45
CA ALA A 322 -12.53 17.55 15.46
C ALA A 322 -14.05 17.56 15.69
N GLU A 323 -14.66 16.40 15.98
CA GLU A 323 -16.09 16.29 16.25
C GLU A 323 -16.50 17.00 17.56
N LYS A 324 -15.73 16.82 18.62
CA LYS A 324 -16.05 17.34 19.97
C LYS A 324 -15.50 18.74 20.23
N ARG A 325 -14.68 19.30 19.33
CA ARG A 325 -13.90 20.53 19.55
C ARG A 325 -13.06 20.46 20.83
N SER A 326 -12.32 19.35 20.99
CA SER A 326 -11.49 19.08 22.16
C SER A 326 -10.14 19.82 22.12
N ASP A 327 -9.50 19.90 23.28
CA ASP A 327 -8.15 20.43 23.46
C ASP A 327 -7.12 19.57 22.68
N ALA A 328 -6.18 20.24 22.01
CA ALA A 328 -5.11 19.60 21.24
C ALA A 328 -4.01 18.95 22.13
N THR A 329 -4.07 19.11 23.45
CA THR A 329 -3.04 18.64 24.40
C THR A 329 -2.78 17.14 24.29
N THR A 330 -3.83 16.30 24.29
CA THR A 330 -3.68 14.84 24.12
C THR A 330 -2.96 14.49 22.82
N LEU A 331 -3.29 15.17 21.73
CA LEU A 331 -2.70 14.94 20.42
C LEU A 331 -1.22 15.34 20.37
N VAL A 332 -0.88 16.53 20.89
CA VAL A 332 0.52 16.99 20.98
C VAL A 332 1.35 16.04 21.85
N ASN A 333 0.81 15.56 22.97
CA ASN A 333 1.50 14.61 23.84
C ASN A 333 1.67 13.23 23.17
N ALA A 334 0.69 12.78 22.40
CA ALA A 334 0.82 11.56 21.59
C ALA A 334 1.91 11.70 20.52
N LEU A 335 1.96 12.84 19.83
CA LEU A 335 3.02 13.13 18.85
C LEU A 335 4.41 13.21 19.49
N ARG A 336 4.51 13.77 20.71
CA ARG A 336 5.77 13.77 21.46
C ARG A 336 6.19 12.36 21.91
N LEU A 337 5.24 11.51 22.26
CA LEU A 337 5.51 10.12 22.62
C LEU A 337 6.20 9.35 21.48
N TYR A 338 5.89 9.66 20.21
CA TYR A 338 6.65 9.11 19.08
C TYR A 338 8.13 9.44 19.15
N SER A 339 8.45 10.73 19.31
CA SER A 339 9.84 11.20 19.35
C SER A 339 10.57 10.62 20.57
N ALA A 340 9.84 10.45 21.68
CA ALA A 340 10.36 9.82 22.90
C ALA A 340 10.70 8.34 22.69
N LEU A 341 9.83 7.60 22.01
CA LEU A 341 10.09 6.20 21.61
C LEU A 341 11.30 6.15 20.68
N ALA A 342 11.30 6.93 19.59
CA ALA A 342 12.38 6.96 18.61
C ALA A 342 13.77 7.25 19.22
N GLN A 343 13.83 8.15 20.22
CA GLN A 343 15.10 8.57 20.82
C GLN A 343 15.43 7.90 22.16
N ALA A 344 14.55 7.00 22.63
CA ALA A 344 14.63 6.33 23.93
C ALA A 344 14.70 7.28 25.13
N SER A 345 13.90 8.35 25.12
CA SER A 345 13.81 9.29 26.24
C SER A 345 12.43 9.91 26.34
N LEU A 346 11.75 9.75 27.49
CA LEU A 346 10.43 10.36 27.73
C LEU A 346 10.50 11.87 27.94
N THR A 347 11.64 12.37 28.41
CA THR A 347 11.85 13.80 28.71
C THR A 347 12.81 14.44 27.72
N VAL A 348 12.57 15.72 27.45
CA VAL A 348 13.47 16.57 26.66
C VAL A 348 14.46 17.26 27.61
N ASP A 349 15.43 16.50 28.12
CA ASP A 349 16.50 17.02 28.96
C ASP A 349 17.83 17.11 28.20
N ALA A 350 18.80 17.82 28.79
CA ALA A 350 20.12 17.99 28.17
C ALA A 350 20.81 16.64 27.90
N ALA A 351 20.54 15.63 28.73
CA ALA A 351 21.06 14.28 28.54
C ALA A 351 20.43 13.58 27.32
N ALA A 352 19.11 13.69 27.12
CA ALA A 352 18.43 13.18 25.94
C ALA A 352 18.92 13.84 24.66
N ILE A 353 19.07 15.17 24.67
CA ILE A 353 19.61 15.92 23.52
C ILE A 353 21.05 15.48 23.24
N ALA A 354 21.90 15.34 24.26
CA ALA A 354 23.27 14.86 24.09
C ALA A 354 23.32 13.42 23.55
N ALA A 355 22.46 12.52 24.06
CA ALA A 355 22.37 11.13 23.60
C ALA A 355 21.89 11.03 22.14
N GLN A 356 20.93 11.88 21.74
CA GLN A 356 20.51 12.03 20.34
C GLN A 356 21.69 12.51 19.49
N ARG A 357 22.36 13.59 19.89
CA ARG A 357 23.50 14.17 19.16
C ARG A 357 24.66 13.20 18.99
N ALA A 358 24.95 12.38 20.00
CA ALA A 358 26.01 11.36 19.95
C ALA A 358 25.77 10.26 18.91
N ARG A 359 24.56 10.13 18.33
CA ARG A 359 24.24 9.18 17.25
C ARG A 359 24.64 9.71 15.87
N PHE A 360 24.85 11.01 15.73
CA PHE A 360 25.28 11.65 14.49
C PHE A 360 26.81 11.63 14.39
N SER A 361 27.35 11.53 13.18
CA SER A 361 28.79 11.72 12.96
C SER A 361 29.18 13.15 13.29
N GLU A 362 30.43 13.38 13.68
CA GLU A 362 30.93 14.75 13.99
C GLU A 362 30.75 15.74 12.83
N SER A 363 30.68 15.23 11.59
CA SER A 363 30.43 16.02 10.37
C SER A 363 28.95 16.25 10.05
N ALA A 364 28.02 15.53 10.68
CA ALA A 364 26.60 15.61 10.40
C ALA A 364 25.93 16.70 11.26
N LYS A 365 25.11 17.54 10.63
CA LYS A 365 24.31 18.53 11.34
C LYS A 365 23.25 17.82 12.20
N THR A 366 23.05 18.33 13.41
CA THR A 366 21.99 17.85 14.28
C THR A 366 20.62 18.20 13.70
N PRO A 367 19.62 17.31 13.79
CA PRO A 367 18.27 17.59 13.33
C PRO A 367 17.76 18.89 13.93
N ALA A 368 17.37 19.80 13.06
CA ALA A 368 16.79 21.07 13.39
C ALA A 368 15.77 21.42 12.30
N MET A 369 14.68 22.03 12.73
CA MET A 369 13.58 22.48 11.91
C MET A 369 13.42 23.98 12.11
N SER A 370 13.06 24.69 11.05
CA SER A 370 12.56 26.05 11.12
C SER A 370 11.20 26.11 10.43
N LEU A 371 10.23 26.74 11.06
CA LEU A 371 9.01 27.15 10.41
C LEU A 371 9.28 28.52 9.78
N ASP A 372 9.35 28.56 8.44
CA ASP A 372 9.73 29.76 7.71
C ASP A 372 8.52 30.67 7.50
N GLU A 373 7.38 30.06 7.15
CA GLU A 373 6.14 30.78 6.87
C GLU A 373 4.92 29.90 7.20
N ALA A 374 3.90 30.52 7.81
CA ALA A 374 2.58 29.97 8.00
C ALA A 374 1.55 31.05 7.65
N THR A 375 0.74 30.82 6.61
CA THR A 375 -0.22 31.81 6.11
C THR A 375 -1.62 31.19 5.97
N LEU A 376 -2.63 31.99 6.26
CA LEU A 376 -4.04 31.62 6.13
C LEU A 376 -4.61 32.34 4.90
N THR A 377 -5.23 31.59 4.00
CA THR A 377 -5.82 32.12 2.77
C THR A 377 -7.22 31.54 2.58
N VAL A 378 -8.07 32.28 1.86
CA VAL A 378 -9.37 31.82 1.37
C VAL A 378 -9.32 31.90 -0.15
N ASP A 379 -9.80 30.87 -0.83
CA ASP A 379 -9.72 30.82 -2.29
C ASP A 379 -10.65 31.87 -2.92
N GLY A 380 -10.06 32.89 -3.56
CA GLY A 380 -10.78 33.92 -4.30
C GLY A 380 -11.25 35.12 -3.49
N GLU A 381 -10.86 35.23 -2.22
CA GLU A 381 -11.25 36.31 -1.32
C GLU A 381 -10.05 36.86 -0.52
N ASP A 382 -10.02 38.17 -0.27
CA ASP A 382 -8.94 38.84 0.48
C ASP A 382 -9.15 38.81 2.01
N ASP A 383 -10.41 38.73 2.44
CA ASP A 383 -10.83 38.72 3.85
C ASP A 383 -11.41 37.36 4.23
N ILE A 384 -11.30 36.98 5.51
CA ILE A 384 -11.90 35.75 6.03
C ILE A 384 -13.26 36.07 6.64
N TYR A 385 -14.32 35.44 6.16
CA TYR A 385 -15.68 35.58 6.71
C TYR A 385 -16.10 34.36 7.56
N PRO A 386 -17.16 34.50 8.38
CA PRO A 386 -17.64 33.41 9.19
C PRO A 386 -18.11 32.23 8.34
N ARG A 387 -17.66 31.03 8.71
CA ARG A 387 -17.93 29.75 8.01
C ARG A 387 -17.26 29.62 6.64
N ASP A 388 -16.26 30.43 6.34
CA ASP A 388 -15.44 30.19 5.16
C ASP A 388 -14.52 28.99 5.37
N TRP A 389 -14.14 28.39 4.24
CA TRP A 389 -13.11 27.38 4.19
C TRP A 389 -11.75 28.08 4.11
N VAL A 390 -10.96 28.00 5.19
CA VAL A 390 -9.65 28.64 5.28
C VAL A 390 -8.57 27.59 5.07
N THR A 391 -7.64 27.86 4.17
CA THR A 391 -6.48 27.02 3.90
C THR A 391 -5.27 27.55 4.64
N LEU A 392 -4.67 26.72 5.49
CA LEU A 392 -3.40 27.00 6.15
C LEU A 392 -2.26 26.45 5.30
N HIS A 393 -1.46 27.34 4.73
CA HIS A 393 -0.22 27.00 4.03
C HIS A 393 0.94 27.05 5.01
N VAL A 394 1.77 26.00 5.00
CA VAL A 394 2.93 25.85 5.88
C VAL A 394 4.17 25.61 5.04
N LYS A 395 5.21 26.41 5.27
CA LYS A 395 6.53 26.24 4.70
C LYS A 395 7.56 26.09 5.81
N ALA A 396 8.15 24.91 5.91
CA ALA A 396 9.17 24.59 6.90
C ALA A 396 10.47 24.13 6.22
N THR A 397 11.61 24.47 6.82
CA THR A 397 12.93 24.07 6.34
C THR A 397 13.62 23.13 7.31
N ARG A 398 14.16 22.03 6.77
CA ARG A 398 15.05 21.12 7.50
C ARG A 398 16.48 21.68 7.48
N ALA A 399 16.85 22.45 8.50
CA ALA A 399 18.15 23.13 8.60
C ALA A 399 19.37 22.19 8.55
N HIS A 400 19.16 20.91 8.91
CA HIS A 400 20.18 19.87 8.92
C HIS A 400 20.40 19.20 7.55
N VAL A 401 19.44 19.33 6.63
CA VAL A 401 19.52 18.81 5.27
C VAL A 401 20.13 19.89 4.36
N PRO A 402 21.14 19.60 3.53
CA PRO A 402 21.63 20.55 2.54
C PRO A 402 20.58 20.89 1.48
N ALA A 403 20.59 22.11 0.94
CA ALA A 403 19.70 22.50 -0.15
C ALA A 403 19.86 21.58 -1.37
N GLY A 404 18.73 21.06 -1.87
CA GLY A 404 18.70 20.12 -3.00
C GLY A 404 19.05 18.66 -2.65
N ALA A 405 19.38 18.36 -1.39
CA ALA A 405 19.58 16.99 -0.93
C ALA A 405 18.29 16.37 -0.39
N ARG A 406 18.24 15.04 -0.40
CA ARG A 406 17.18 14.26 0.24
C ARG A 406 17.50 14.05 1.73
N ALA A 407 16.50 14.15 2.59
CA ALA A 407 16.63 13.86 4.00
C ALA A 407 17.13 12.42 4.20
N PRO A 408 18.18 12.21 5.02
CA PRO A 408 18.68 10.88 5.30
C PRO A 408 17.65 10.07 6.09
N LEU A 409 17.85 8.74 6.14
CA LEU A 409 17.10 7.91 7.08
C LEU A 409 17.38 8.39 8.50
N ALA A 410 16.32 8.41 9.31
CA ALA A 410 16.38 8.93 10.65
C ALA A 410 17.19 8.02 11.57
N LEU A 411 18.08 8.65 12.35
CA LEU A 411 18.92 7.96 13.34
C LEU A 411 18.15 7.84 14.65
N THR A 412 17.79 6.61 15.00
CA THR A 412 16.97 6.31 16.18
C THR A 412 17.74 5.43 17.15
N ALA A 413 17.26 5.33 18.38
CA ALA A 413 17.80 4.38 19.36
C ALA A 413 17.68 2.92 18.88
N TYR A 414 16.72 2.62 17.99
CA TYR A 414 16.45 1.29 17.44
C TYR A 414 17.48 0.78 16.45
N ASP A 415 18.31 1.65 15.87
CA ASP A 415 19.25 1.24 14.83
C ASP A 415 20.30 0.24 15.31
N LYS A 416 20.54 0.17 16.62
CA LYS A 416 21.40 -0.84 17.26
C LYS A 416 20.72 -2.22 17.36
N THR A 417 19.39 -2.27 17.34
CA THR A 417 18.60 -3.46 17.65
C THR A 417 18.10 -4.18 16.40
N ASP A 418 17.62 -3.44 15.39
CA ASP A 418 17.20 -4.03 14.11
C ASP A 418 17.33 -3.03 12.96
N LYS A 419 17.97 -3.45 11.86
CA LYS A 419 18.14 -2.63 10.65
C LYS A 419 16.91 -2.62 9.73
N GLY A 420 15.89 -3.44 9.99
CA GLY A 420 14.68 -3.55 9.16
C GLY A 420 13.49 -2.68 9.60
N TYR A 421 13.63 -1.85 10.63
CA TYR A 421 12.48 -1.21 11.29
C TYR A 421 11.79 -0.11 10.46
N LEU A 422 10.46 -0.02 10.60
CA LEU A 422 9.55 0.79 9.77
C LEU A 422 9.67 2.32 9.98
N TYR A 423 10.15 2.78 11.14
CA TYR A 423 10.21 4.22 11.50
C TYR A 423 11.53 4.91 11.13
N ARG A 424 12.16 4.44 10.05
CA ARG A 424 13.44 4.99 9.56
C ARG A 424 13.28 6.28 8.77
N LYS A 425 12.07 6.73 8.50
CA LYS A 425 11.82 8.02 7.88
C LYS A 425 11.44 9.04 8.93
N GLU A 426 11.86 10.27 8.72
CA GLU A 426 11.37 11.39 9.50
C GLU A 426 9.95 11.73 9.02
N HIS A 427 8.96 11.54 9.88
CA HIS A 427 7.60 12.00 9.60
C HIS A 427 7.34 13.30 10.33
N LEU A 428 6.69 14.22 9.61
CA LEU A 428 6.33 15.53 10.13
C LEU A 428 4.83 15.61 10.28
N TRP A 429 4.41 16.26 11.36
CA TRP A 429 3.01 16.56 11.64
C TRP A 429 2.85 18.03 11.89
N VAL A 430 1.79 18.60 11.32
CA VAL A 430 1.40 19.97 11.61
C VAL A 430 0.17 19.93 12.50
N VAL A 431 0.21 20.70 13.58
CA VAL A 431 -0.90 20.89 14.51
C VAL A 431 -1.24 22.36 14.56
N ALA A 432 -2.46 22.71 14.14
CA ALA A 432 -3.03 24.04 14.27
C ALA A 432 -4.05 24.03 15.40
N LYS A 433 -3.87 24.90 16.39
CA LYS A 433 -4.81 25.06 17.52
C LYS A 433 -5.05 26.52 17.83
N ASP A 434 -6.18 26.82 18.45
CA ASP A 434 -6.41 28.16 18.97
C ASP A 434 -5.52 28.44 20.19
N VAL A 435 -4.94 29.63 20.25
CA VAL A 435 -4.07 30.04 21.36
C VAL A 435 -4.87 30.19 22.66
N SER A 436 -6.11 30.67 22.58
CA SER A 436 -6.89 31.03 23.78
C SER A 436 -7.60 29.83 24.40
N THR A 437 -8.20 28.98 23.57
CA THR A 437 -9.00 27.81 24.00
C THR A 437 -8.22 26.50 23.93
N HIS A 438 -7.07 26.47 23.25
CA HIS A 438 -6.30 25.26 22.92
C HIS A 438 -7.06 24.21 22.10
N VAL A 439 -8.24 24.56 21.59
CA VAL A 439 -9.05 23.69 20.73
C VAL A 439 -8.30 23.39 19.45
N LEU A 440 -8.34 22.12 19.04
CA LEU A 440 -7.78 21.68 17.77
C LEU A 440 -8.56 22.28 16.60
N LEU A 441 -7.87 22.98 15.71
CA LEU A 441 -8.44 23.49 14.45
C LEU A 441 -8.14 22.51 13.30
N GLY A 442 -6.93 21.96 13.27
CA GLY A 442 -6.52 20.98 12.28
C GLY A 442 -5.25 20.26 12.70
N CYS A 443 -5.13 18.99 12.32
CA CYS A 443 -3.89 18.23 12.44
C CYS A 443 -3.77 17.26 11.29
N TRP A 444 -2.61 17.21 10.67
CA TRP A 444 -2.34 16.30 9.57
C TRP A 444 -0.88 15.90 9.53
N LYS A 445 -0.67 14.75 8.88
CA LYS A 445 0.66 14.22 8.58
C LYS A 445 1.10 14.81 7.25
N VAL A 446 2.31 15.36 7.22
CA VAL A 446 2.83 15.99 6.02
C VAL A 446 3.25 14.96 4.99
N GLU A 447 2.73 15.10 3.77
CA GLU A 447 3.03 14.21 2.65
C GLU A 447 4.27 14.67 1.85
N ASP A 448 5.45 14.49 2.44
CA ASP A 448 6.72 14.78 1.74
C ASP A 448 7.21 13.58 0.93
N ALA A 449 6.72 13.44 -0.30
CA ALA A 449 7.11 12.32 -1.19
C ALA A 449 8.60 12.37 -1.60
N ALA A 450 9.20 13.56 -1.61
CA ALA A 450 10.58 13.80 -2.04
C ALA A 450 11.60 13.76 -0.88
N ASP A 451 11.14 13.77 0.37
CA ASP A 451 11.94 13.95 1.59
C ASP A 451 12.90 15.15 1.43
N SER A 452 12.37 16.32 1.03
CA SER A 452 13.18 17.43 0.51
C SER A 452 13.74 18.37 1.61
N HIS A 453 14.66 19.28 1.27
CA HIS A 453 15.14 20.28 2.25
C HIS A 453 14.02 21.22 2.73
N GLN A 454 13.14 21.62 1.81
CA GLN A 454 11.96 22.44 2.10
C GLN A 454 10.71 21.57 2.07
N VAL A 455 9.83 21.81 3.03
CA VAL A 455 8.57 21.12 3.19
C VAL A 455 7.47 22.16 3.04
N GLU A 456 6.66 21.97 2.02
CA GLU A 456 5.50 22.81 1.75
C GLU A 456 4.27 21.91 1.77
N ASP A 457 3.29 22.28 2.58
CA ASP A 457 2.04 21.55 2.69
C ASP A 457 0.91 22.50 3.08
N ALA A 458 -0.33 22.08 2.84
CA ALA A 458 -1.50 22.89 3.16
C ALA A 458 -2.68 22.04 3.64
N LEU A 459 -3.42 22.55 4.62
CA LEU A 459 -4.66 21.93 5.08
C LEU A 459 -5.76 22.97 5.29
N GLY A 460 -6.95 22.64 4.81
CA GLY A 460 -8.15 23.44 5.01
C GLY A 460 -8.93 23.10 6.28
N PHE A 461 -9.47 24.11 6.94
CA PHE A 461 -10.44 23.97 8.04
C PHE A 461 -11.45 25.12 8.03
N TRP A 462 -12.56 24.93 8.75
CA TRP A 462 -13.64 25.93 8.81
C TRP A 462 -13.31 27.09 9.74
N ALA A 463 -13.54 28.32 9.27
CA ALA A 463 -13.48 29.52 10.10
C ALA A 463 -14.53 29.52 11.22
N PRO A 464 -14.26 30.15 12.37
CA PRO A 464 -15.24 30.38 13.43
C PRO A 464 -16.50 31.10 12.94
N GLN A 465 -17.63 30.87 13.61
CA GLN A 465 -18.91 31.52 13.28
C GLN A 465 -19.00 32.97 13.77
N THR A 466 -18.21 33.32 14.78
CA THR A 466 -18.20 34.66 15.35
C THR A 466 -17.11 35.50 14.70
N THR A 467 -17.43 36.76 14.45
CA THR A 467 -16.46 37.75 13.95
C THR A 467 -15.51 38.15 15.07
N GLY A 468 -14.23 38.29 14.79
CA GLY A 468 -13.22 38.63 15.78
C GLY A 468 -11.80 38.34 15.31
N GLU A 469 -10.83 38.79 16.11
CA GLU A 469 -9.43 38.44 15.95
C GLU A 469 -9.16 37.12 16.70
N TYR A 470 -8.75 36.10 15.96
CA TYR A 470 -8.34 34.80 16.49
C TYR A 470 -6.83 34.64 16.32
N LYS A 471 -6.20 33.89 17.22
CA LYS A 471 -4.77 33.59 17.13
C LYS A 471 -4.58 32.09 17.01
N VAL A 472 -4.04 31.65 15.89
CA VAL A 472 -3.79 30.25 15.60
C VAL A 472 -2.32 29.94 15.90
N ASP A 473 -2.08 29.00 16.80
CA ASP A 473 -0.76 28.43 17.08
C ASP A 473 -0.53 27.26 16.11
N VAL A 474 0.35 27.47 15.14
CA VAL A 474 0.74 26.46 14.15
C VAL A 474 2.05 25.84 14.61
N ARG A 475 2.03 24.54 14.88
CA ARG A 475 3.20 23.77 15.32
C ARG A 475 3.58 22.73 14.29
N VAL A 476 4.87 22.62 14.02
CA VAL A 476 5.44 21.53 13.24
C VAL A 476 6.23 20.64 14.19
N LEU A 477 5.86 19.36 14.26
CA LEU A 477 6.48 18.35 15.11
C LEU A 477 7.11 17.25 14.25
N SER A 478 8.36 16.90 14.56
CA SER A 478 8.97 15.66 14.07
C SER A 478 8.60 14.51 14.99
N THR A 479 8.14 13.39 14.44
CA THR A 479 7.88 12.18 15.23
C THR A 479 9.15 11.44 15.61
N THR A 480 10.29 11.82 15.05
CA THR A 480 11.50 11.00 15.14
C THR A 480 12.57 11.64 16.01
N TYR A 481 12.65 12.97 16.04
CA TYR A 481 13.67 13.69 16.80
C TYR A 481 13.07 14.52 17.91
N VAL A 482 13.73 14.47 19.07
CA VAL A 482 13.42 15.31 20.21
C VAL A 482 14.01 16.71 19.96
N ASP A 483 13.37 17.75 20.51
CA ASP A 483 13.80 19.16 20.43
C ASP A 483 13.82 19.75 19.00
N THR A 484 12.94 19.25 18.13
CA THR A 484 12.76 19.78 16.75
C THR A 484 11.40 20.45 16.55
N GLU A 485 10.62 20.60 17.62
CA GLU A 485 9.32 21.28 17.59
C GLU A 485 9.52 22.77 17.32
N THR A 486 8.81 23.28 16.32
CA THR A 486 8.76 24.71 16.02
C THR A 486 7.32 25.20 15.97
N SER A 487 7.10 26.45 16.36
CA SER A 487 5.76 27.04 16.39
C SER A 487 5.76 28.49 15.93
N GLN A 488 4.72 28.89 15.22
CA GLN A 488 4.45 30.26 14.83
C GLN A 488 2.99 30.59 15.14
N THR A 489 2.76 31.77 15.70
CA THR A 489 1.40 32.28 15.91
C THR A 489 0.98 33.12 14.71
N VAL A 490 -0.14 32.76 14.10
CA VAL A 490 -0.73 33.43 12.95
C VAL A 490 -2.04 34.09 13.39
N ALA A 491 -2.25 35.35 13.00
CA ALA A 491 -3.51 36.04 13.27
C ALA A 491 -4.54 35.70 12.19
N MET A 492 -5.76 35.37 12.62
CA MET A 492 -6.91 35.09 11.77
C MET A 492 -8.00 36.11 12.09
N ASN A 493 -8.17 37.10 11.20
CA ASN A 493 -9.15 38.16 11.36
C ASN A 493 -10.43 37.77 10.63
N VAL A 494 -11.46 37.39 11.38
CA VAL A 494 -12.77 37.06 10.81
C VAL A 494 -13.63 38.32 10.76
N VAL A 495 -13.79 38.87 9.57
CA VAL A 495 -14.52 40.12 9.31
C VAL A 495 -16.00 39.81 9.08
N LYS A 496 -16.88 40.77 9.37
CA LYS A 496 -18.30 40.62 9.03
C LYS A 496 -18.46 40.65 7.51
N ALA A 497 -19.15 39.66 6.95
CA ALA A 497 -19.48 39.65 5.54
C ALA A 497 -20.15 40.98 5.13
N PRO A 498 -19.74 41.60 4.01
CA PRO A 498 -20.45 42.75 3.48
C PRO A 498 -21.92 42.37 3.28
N PRO A 499 -22.88 43.28 3.52
CA PRO A 499 -24.27 42.99 3.26
C PRO A 499 -24.41 42.59 1.80
N GLN A 500 -24.68 41.31 1.54
CA GLN A 500 -24.89 40.81 0.19
C GLN A 500 -26.00 41.65 -0.45
N ALA A 501 -25.68 42.38 -1.52
CA ALA A 501 -26.70 42.79 -2.47
C ALA A 501 -27.37 41.50 -2.94
N SER A 502 -28.68 41.40 -2.75
CA SER A 502 -29.49 40.23 -3.06
C SER A 502 -29.14 39.63 -4.44
N SER A 503 -28.31 38.59 -4.46
CA SER A 503 -28.23 37.70 -5.60
C SER A 503 -29.46 36.81 -5.50
N SER A 504 -30.48 37.17 -6.28
CA SER A 504 -31.65 36.35 -6.57
C SER A 504 -31.22 34.90 -6.81
N SER A 505 -31.87 34.01 -6.06
CA SER A 505 -32.10 32.61 -6.36
C SER A 505 -31.84 32.22 -7.83
N ILE A 506 -30.74 31.50 -8.07
CA ILE A 506 -30.66 30.53 -9.17
C ILE A 506 -30.86 29.16 -8.53
N PHE A 507 -32.09 28.94 -8.06
CA PHE A 507 -32.69 27.61 -8.02
C PHE A 507 -33.80 27.69 -9.06
N GLU A 508 -33.47 27.30 -10.29
CA GLU A 508 -34.47 27.04 -11.31
C GLU A 508 -35.03 25.65 -10.96
N GLU A 509 -36.22 25.65 -10.33
CA GLU A 509 -37.12 24.51 -10.30
C GLU A 509 -37.32 24.04 -11.74
N VAL A 510 -36.77 22.87 -12.07
CA VAL A 510 -37.21 22.10 -13.24
C VAL A 510 -38.24 21.11 -12.71
N ASP A 511 -39.49 21.57 -12.66
CA ASP A 511 -40.68 20.71 -12.59
C ASP A 511 -41.21 20.48 -14.02
N ASP A 512 -41.39 19.20 -14.34
CA ASP A 512 -42.33 18.57 -15.26
C ASP A 512 -42.39 18.97 -16.76
N GLU A 513 -41.83 18.09 -17.60
CA GLU A 513 -42.58 17.39 -18.69
C GLU A 513 -41.96 16.02 -19.04
#